data_AF-A0A7L2LL20-F1
#
_entry.id   AF-A0A7L2LL20-F1
#
_cell.length_a   1.000
_cell.length_b   1.000
_cell.length_c   1.000
_cell.angle_alpha   90.00
_cell.angle_beta   90.00
_cell.angle_gamma   90.00
#
_symmetry.space_group_name_H-M   'P 1'
#
loop_
_entity.id
_entity.type
_entity.pdbx_description
1 polymer ?
#
loop_
_entity_poly.entity_id
_entity_poly.type
_entity_poly.pdbx_seq_one_letter_code
_entity_poly.pdbx_strand_id
1 'polypeptide(L)'
;MAPIKISYMVSFSSQDPRYPAENLLSEDGIQPWLSCPKDHSRQLRVELQLERASPIGCVDVGNYGCAFLQIEVGCSSWSCDQSYLTLVPTVTLMTPADSKLDQNRCGVRMFKEGK
;
A
#
# COMPACT_ATOMS: atom_id res chain seq x y z
N MET A 1 10.60 3.21 -17.83
CA MET A 1 9.13 3.12 -17.68
C MET A 1 8.66 4.38 -16.98
N ALA A 2 7.57 4.99 -17.44
CA ALA A 2 6.99 6.14 -16.74
C ALA A 2 6.25 5.66 -15.48
N PRO A 3 6.28 6.42 -14.37
CA PRO A 3 5.46 6.13 -13.19
C PRO A 3 3.98 6.03 -13.56
N ILE A 4 3.30 5.02 -13.02
CA ILE A 4 1.86 4.90 -13.16
C ILE A 4 1.22 5.90 -12.20
N LYS A 5 0.36 6.77 -12.74
CA LYS A 5 -0.34 7.78 -11.95
C LYS A 5 -1.55 7.20 -11.25
N ILE A 6 -1.66 7.49 -9.96
CA ILE A 6 -2.85 7.22 -9.16
C ILE A 6 -3.76 8.44 -9.27
N SER A 7 -5.03 8.22 -9.59
CA SER A 7 -6.02 9.27 -9.81
C SER A 7 -6.66 9.71 -8.50
N TYR A 8 -7.24 8.77 -7.76
CA TYR A 8 -7.88 9.04 -6.47
C TYR A 8 -7.95 7.77 -5.63
N MET A 9 -8.27 7.95 -4.36
CA MET A 9 -8.49 6.85 -3.43
C MET A 9 -9.96 6.42 -3.47
N VAL A 10 -10.19 5.12 -3.67
CA VAL A 10 -11.54 4.55 -3.73
C VAL A 10 -12.06 4.29 -2.32
N SER A 11 -11.25 3.65 -1.49
CA SER A 11 -11.63 3.26 -0.14
C SER A 11 -10.41 3.08 0.77
N PHE A 12 -10.61 3.17 2.08
CA PHE A 12 -9.61 2.85 3.10
C PHE A 12 -10.29 2.25 4.34
N SER A 13 -9.56 1.45 5.11
CA SER A 13 -10.08 0.82 6.32
C SER A 13 -10.03 1.70 7.57
N SER A 14 -8.93 2.45 7.75
CA SER A 14 -8.67 3.27 8.93
C SER A 14 -7.59 4.30 8.62
N GLN A 15 -7.64 5.46 9.30
CA GLN A 15 -6.65 6.52 9.09
C GLN A 15 -6.44 7.39 10.33
N ASP A 16 -5.23 7.88 10.51
CA ASP A 16 -4.89 8.91 11.49
C ASP A 16 -5.30 10.31 10.98
N PRO A 17 -5.85 11.19 11.84
CA PRO A 17 -6.24 12.55 11.42
C PRO A 17 -5.10 13.44 10.90
N ARG A 18 -3.85 13.16 11.30
CA ARG A 18 -2.65 13.90 10.86
C ARG A 18 -1.93 13.20 9.72
N TYR A 19 -2.07 11.88 9.62
CA TYR A 19 -1.42 11.05 8.60
C TYR A 19 -2.45 10.21 7.83
N PRO A 20 -3.35 10.85 7.07
CA PRO A 20 -4.44 10.17 6.36
C PRO A 20 -3.93 9.34 5.19
N ALA A 21 -4.80 8.47 4.67
CA ALA A 21 -4.48 7.65 3.49
C ALA A 21 -4.21 8.51 2.24
N GLU A 22 -4.74 9.74 2.19
CA GLU A 22 -4.58 10.67 1.07
C GLU A 22 -3.12 11.09 0.85
N ASN A 23 -2.29 10.97 1.89
CA ASN A 23 -0.85 11.21 1.80
C ASN A 23 -0.17 10.32 0.75
N LEU A 24 -0.72 9.14 0.46
CA LEU A 24 -0.20 8.25 -0.60
C LEU A 24 -0.38 8.82 -2.01
N LEU A 25 -1.24 9.81 -2.19
CA LEU A 25 -1.48 10.50 -3.47
C LEU A 25 -0.61 11.75 -3.64
N SER A 26 0.03 12.23 -2.56
CA SER A 26 0.79 13.47 -2.60
C SER A 26 2.06 13.31 -3.45
N GLU A 27 2.21 14.17 -4.47
CA GLU A 27 3.47 14.30 -5.21
C GLU A 27 4.48 15.19 -4.45
N ASP A 28 3.99 16.01 -3.51
CA ASP A 28 4.78 16.94 -2.71
C ASP A 28 5.21 16.30 -1.37
N GLY A 29 6.40 15.70 -1.38
CA GLY A 29 7.04 15.13 -0.19
C GLY A 29 6.48 13.77 0.24
N ILE A 30 7.34 12.97 0.88
CA ILE A 30 6.97 11.62 1.34
C ILE A 30 6.31 11.75 2.72
N GLN A 31 4.98 11.59 2.76
CA GLN A 31 4.23 11.52 4.01
C GLN A 31 3.63 10.12 4.20
N PRO A 32 3.69 9.54 5.42
CA PRO A 32 3.15 8.22 5.66
C PRO A 32 1.62 8.26 5.76
N TRP A 33 1.00 7.11 5.55
CA TRP A 33 -0.36 6.81 5.99
C TRP A 33 -0.29 5.95 7.25
N LEU A 34 -1.01 6.35 8.31
CA LEU A 34 -1.07 5.61 9.58
C LEU A 34 -2.51 5.22 9.93
N SER A 35 -2.68 4.18 10.73
CA SER A 35 -3.97 3.79 11.31
C SER A 35 -4.45 4.83 12.32
N CYS A 36 -5.76 4.93 12.53
CA CYS A 36 -6.30 5.64 13.68
C CYS A 36 -5.71 5.06 14.99
N PRO A 37 -5.27 5.88 15.97
CA PRO A 37 -4.72 5.37 17.23
C PRO A 37 -5.67 4.49 18.06
N LYS A 38 -6.99 4.61 17.80
CA LYS A 38 -8.04 3.81 18.44
C LYS A 38 -8.35 2.52 17.69
N ASP A 39 -7.78 2.34 16.50
CA ASP A 39 -7.96 1.14 15.71
C ASP A 39 -7.00 0.04 16.19
N HIS A 40 -7.57 -1.13 16.43
CA HIS A 40 -6.86 -2.33 16.88
C HIS A 40 -7.05 -3.51 15.93
N SER A 41 -7.51 -3.25 14.69
CA SER A 41 -7.70 -4.22 13.62
C SER A 41 -6.42 -4.96 13.22
N ARG A 42 -5.25 -4.33 13.48
CA ARG A 42 -3.91 -4.81 13.08
C ARG A 42 -3.71 -4.96 11.57
N GLN A 43 -4.67 -4.51 10.79
CA GLN A 43 -4.64 -4.57 9.33
C GLN A 43 -5.15 -3.26 8.75
N LEU A 44 -4.36 -2.70 7.84
CA LEU A 44 -4.75 -1.55 7.05
C LEU A 44 -4.94 -1.96 5.60
N ARG A 45 -6.01 -1.48 4.98
CA ARG A 45 -6.29 -1.67 3.55
C ARG A 45 -6.65 -0.32 2.93
N VAL A 46 -6.04 -0.03 1.79
CA VAL A 46 -6.37 1.11 0.95
C VAL A 46 -6.56 0.61 -0.48
N GLU A 47 -7.51 1.21 -1.16
CA GLU A 47 -7.79 0.96 -2.56
C GLU A 47 -7.56 2.24 -3.36
N LEU A 48 -6.75 2.13 -4.40
CA LEU A 48 -6.26 3.26 -5.18
C LEU A 48 -6.64 3.07 -6.64
N GLN A 49 -7.35 4.03 -7.21
CA GLN A 49 -7.74 4.01 -8.62
C GLN A 49 -6.60 4.60 -9.45
N LEU A 50 -6.10 3.82 -10.41
CA LEU A 50 -5.15 4.31 -11.41
C LEU A 50 -5.85 5.22 -12.43
N GLU A 51 -5.12 6.17 -13.00
CA GLU A 51 -5.65 7.07 -14.06
C GLU A 51 -6.17 6.28 -15.27
N ARG A 52 -5.50 5.17 -15.60
CA ARG A 52 -5.91 4.25 -16.66
C ARG A 52 -5.41 2.83 -16.37
N ALA A 53 -6.11 1.83 -16.90
CA ALA A 53 -5.63 0.45 -16.88
C ALA A 53 -4.25 0.36 -17.52
N SER A 54 -3.25 -0.07 -16.75
CA SER A 54 -1.84 -0.09 -17.14
C SER A 54 -1.17 -1.36 -16.65
N PRO A 55 -0.28 -1.98 -17.43
CA PRO A 55 0.54 -3.08 -16.95
C PRO A 55 1.51 -2.58 -15.87
N ILE A 56 1.56 -3.27 -14.73
CA ILE A 56 2.43 -2.92 -13.60
C ILE A 56 3.69 -3.79 -13.68
N GLY A 57 4.83 -3.19 -14.07
CA GLY A 57 6.10 -3.94 -14.14
C GLY A 57 6.92 -3.88 -12.85
N CYS A 58 6.77 -2.82 -12.05
CA CYS A 58 7.39 -2.71 -10.73
C CYS A 58 6.52 -1.89 -9.79
N VAL A 59 6.65 -2.17 -8.49
CA VAL A 59 6.02 -1.43 -7.40
C VAL A 59 7.07 -1.14 -6.34
N ASP A 60 7.25 0.13 -6.00
CA ASP A 60 8.10 0.58 -4.92
C ASP A 60 7.22 0.94 -3.72
N VAL A 61 7.51 0.37 -2.55
CA VAL A 61 6.75 0.64 -1.32
C VAL A 61 7.69 1.12 -0.23
N GLY A 62 7.42 2.33 0.28
CA GLY A 62 8.03 2.85 1.50
C GLY A 62 7.27 2.34 2.73
N ASN A 63 7.94 1.56 3.58
CA ASN A 63 7.38 1.12 4.84
C ASN A 63 7.43 2.25 5.88
N TYR A 64 6.43 2.28 6.76
CA TYR A 64 6.45 3.09 7.97
C TYR A 64 5.81 2.32 9.13
N GLY A 65 6.44 1.22 9.54
CA GLY A 65 6.00 0.40 10.68
C GLY A 65 5.07 -0.77 10.36
N CYS A 66 4.89 -1.14 9.09
CA CYS A 66 4.14 -2.34 8.72
C CYS A 66 5.04 -3.59 8.81
N ALA A 67 4.54 -4.64 9.47
CA ALA A 67 5.23 -5.94 9.52
C ALA A 67 5.08 -6.73 8.23
N PHE A 68 3.89 -6.70 7.62
CA PHE A 68 3.56 -7.42 6.40
C PHE A 68 2.91 -6.49 5.36
N LEU A 69 3.09 -6.84 4.09
CA LEU A 69 2.47 -6.15 2.95
C LEU A 69 1.95 -7.18 1.95
N GLN A 70 0.78 -6.91 1.39
CA GLN A 70 0.21 -7.63 0.24
C GLN A 70 -0.33 -6.59 -0.74
N ILE A 71 -0.15 -6.84 -2.03
CA ILE A 71 -0.66 -5.96 -3.09
C ILE A 71 -1.55 -6.80 -4.01
N GLU A 72 -2.76 -6.33 -4.21
CA GLU A 72 -3.75 -6.94 -5.08
C GLU A 72 -4.13 -5.94 -6.18
N VAL A 73 -4.54 -6.44 -7.34
CA VAL A 73 -4.91 -5.65 -8.51
C VAL A 73 -6.28 -6.06 -9.03
N GLY A 74 -7.02 -5.08 -9.51
CA GLY A 74 -8.34 -5.27 -10.10
C GLY A 74 -8.53 -4.33 -11.27
N CYS A 75 -9.54 -4.61 -12.09
CA CYS A 75 -10.01 -3.67 -13.09
C CYS A 75 -11.39 -3.16 -12.66
N SER A 76 -11.60 -1.84 -12.68
CA SER A 76 -12.89 -1.25 -12.35
C SER A 76 -14.02 -1.65 -13.31
N SER A 77 -13.67 -2.20 -14.48
CA SER A 77 -14.61 -2.75 -15.45
C SER A 77 -15.00 -4.22 -15.19
N TRP A 78 -14.40 -4.88 -14.21
CA TRP A 78 -14.78 -6.25 -13.84
C TRP A 78 -16.18 -6.29 -13.23
N SER A 79 -16.81 -7.46 -13.26
CA SER A 79 -18.07 -7.66 -12.56
C SER A 79 -17.88 -7.48 -11.05
N CYS A 80 -18.91 -7.02 -10.34
CA CYS A 80 -18.84 -6.81 -8.89
C CYS A 80 -18.45 -8.08 -8.11
N ASP A 81 -18.70 -9.26 -8.67
CA ASP A 81 -18.36 -10.55 -8.07
C ASP A 81 -16.89 -10.97 -8.26
N GLN A 82 -16.13 -10.25 -9.08
CA GLN A 82 -14.74 -10.60 -9.36
C GLN A 82 -13.82 -10.06 -8.27
N SER A 83 -13.11 -10.97 -7.59
CA SER A 83 -12.11 -10.62 -6.59
C SER A 83 -10.84 -10.02 -7.22
N TYR A 84 -10.13 -9.18 -6.46
CA TYR A 84 -8.78 -8.74 -6.83
C TYR A 84 -7.85 -9.96 -6.99
N LEU A 85 -6.85 -9.80 -7.86
CA LEU A 85 -5.80 -10.77 -8.08
C LEU A 85 -4.55 -10.35 -7.33
N THR A 86 -3.86 -11.30 -6.70
CA THR A 86 -2.61 -11.01 -5.99
C THR A 86 -1.50 -10.65 -6.97
N LEU A 87 -0.98 -9.42 -6.88
CA LEU A 87 0.21 -8.98 -7.62
C LEU A 87 1.48 -9.24 -6.81
N VAL A 88 1.47 -8.88 -5.52
CA VAL A 88 2.56 -9.17 -4.58
C VAL A 88 1.96 -10.01 -3.45
N PRO A 89 2.39 -11.28 -3.28
CA PRO A 89 1.93 -12.10 -2.17
C PRO A 89 2.34 -11.49 -0.84
N THR A 90 1.78 -11.96 0.26
CA THR A 90 2.14 -11.45 1.59
C THR A 90 3.65 -11.58 1.81
N VAL A 91 4.33 -10.45 1.95
CA VAL A 91 5.77 -10.36 2.21
C VAL A 91 6.03 -9.72 3.57
N THR A 92 7.06 -10.20 4.24
CA THR A 92 7.54 -9.61 5.49
C THR A 92 8.39 -8.37 5.19
N LEU A 93 8.01 -7.23 5.78
CA LEU A 93 8.78 -5.99 5.74
C LEU A 93 9.56 -5.74 7.04
N MET A 94 9.05 -6.20 8.18
CA MET A 94 9.74 -6.14 9.48
C MET A 94 9.68 -7.50 10.15
N THR A 95 10.77 -7.91 10.80
CA THR A 95 10.74 -9.13 11.62
C THR A 95 9.92 -8.89 12.90
N PRO A 96 9.49 -9.95 13.61
CA PRO A 96 8.85 -9.79 14.91
C PRO A 96 9.73 -9.08 15.95
N ALA A 97 11.06 -9.22 15.86
CA ALA A 97 12.00 -8.51 16.72
C ALA A 97 12.01 -7.01 16.38
N ASP A 98 12.15 -6.67 15.10
CA ASP A 98 12.12 -5.28 14.62
C ASP A 98 10.80 -4.59 15.00
N SER A 99 9.67 -5.29 14.84
CA SER A 99 8.34 -4.76 15.15
C SER A 99 8.16 -4.47 16.65
N LYS A 100 8.74 -5.30 17.52
CA LYS A 100 8.67 -5.10 18.99
C LYS A 100 9.59 -3.97 19.47
N LEU A 101 10.72 -3.78 18.81
CA LEU A 101 11.73 -2.80 19.17
C LEU A 101 11.61 -1.48 18.39
N ASP A 102 10.61 -1.37 17.51
CA ASP A 102 10.39 -0.27 16.56
C ASP A 102 11.65 0.07 15.73
N GLN A 103 12.39 -0.96 15.33
CA GLN A 103 13.61 -0.84 14.53
C GLN A 103 13.32 -1.02 13.04
N ASN A 104 14.11 -0.38 12.17
CA ASN A 104 14.01 -0.53 10.71
C ASN A 104 12.61 -0.24 10.13
N ARG A 105 11.86 0.68 10.75
CA ARG A 105 10.48 0.97 10.37
C ARG A 105 10.33 1.68 9.02
N CYS A 106 11.38 2.33 8.53
CA CYS A 106 11.37 3.21 7.34
C CYS A 106 11.98 2.60 6.07
N GLY A 107 12.00 1.28 5.92
CA GLY A 107 12.62 0.62 4.77
C GLY A 107 11.80 0.76 3.47
N VAL A 108 12.47 0.96 2.33
CA VAL A 108 11.83 0.89 1.00
C VAL A 108 12.08 -0.47 0.38
N ARG A 109 11.04 -1.08 -0.22
CA ARG A 109 11.15 -2.35 -0.93
C ARG A 109 10.58 -2.24 -2.34
N MET A 110 11.40 -2.64 -3.32
CA MET A 110 11.01 -2.75 -4.71
C MET A 110 10.53 -4.18 -5.02
N PHE A 111 9.35 -4.28 -5.61
CA PHE A 111 8.80 -5.51 -6.18
C PHE A 111 8.83 -5.37 -7.69
N LYS A 112 9.44 -6.32 -8.37
CA LYS A 112 9.49 -6.40 -9.84
C LYS A 112 9.23 -7.83 -10.25
N GLU A 113 8.68 -8.01 -11.44
CA GLU A 113 8.53 -9.35 -12.00
C GLU A 113 9.91 -10.02 -12.07
N GLY A 114 10.05 -11.16 -11.40
CA GLY A 114 11.26 -11.97 -11.47
C GLY A 114 11.34 -12.59 -12.87
N LYS A 115 12.45 -12.37 -13.56
CA LYS A 115 12.84 -13.31 -14.62
C LYS A 115 13.19 -14.66 -14.01
#